data_AF-A0A3N5WL80-F1
#
_entry.id   AF-A0A3N5WL80-F1
#
_cell.length_a   1.000
_cell.length_b   1.000
_cell.length_c   1.000
_cell.angle_alpha   90.00
_cell.angle_beta   90.00
_cell.angle_gamma   90.00
#
_symmetry.space_group_name_H-M   'P 1'
#
loop_
_entity.id
_entity.type
_entity.pdbx_description
1 polymer ?
#
loop_
_entity_poly.entity_id
_entity_poly.type
_entity_poly.pdbx_seq_one_letter_code
_entity_poly.pdbx_strand_id
1 'polypeptide(L)'
;MPVWKTTSPPASIGEPKRRPEKVRPDSRAILASSSHSPGQGPPGAGGEDSAGMRASQGPPRAAAERSLVGVRPGGVVVSVNLSGRGIGCRRNRAAHRGERGRRMSSPRRVLLIGLDAAEPSRIEEGSARGELPEIAALLGRGTYGRLGTTAGLLSGSPWPTFYTGSSPGAHGLYHHMQWRSEKARLERPSDRWLPVLPFWRAFPESGPRAVVLDAPMTYPPAPFPGFEIAGWATHDRLGPPASHPEGALADMRRAFGRDLVAEEVHGLQKLGDLRALGASLARASEKVGEAGEALLRREPWDLFFVTFGTLHRAGDKLWDETAVRGAASPEDVESIAAALDGVYAAVDRAVGRLVRAAGDGTAVVLFSLHGMGPNRNRSPLLPEMLR
;
A
#
# COMPACT_ATOMS: atom_id res chain seq x y z
N MET A 1 -17.22 -18.43 20.12
CA MET A 1 -16.31 -17.30 19.87
C MET A 1 -16.48 -16.30 21.01
N PRO A 2 -15.47 -15.95 21.80
CA PRO A 2 -15.65 -14.97 22.85
C PRO A 2 -15.49 -13.55 22.27
N VAL A 3 -16.56 -12.77 22.42
CA VAL A 3 -16.64 -11.34 22.16
C VAL A 3 -15.64 -10.59 23.05
N TRP A 4 -14.96 -9.58 22.50
CA TRP A 4 -14.13 -8.62 23.24
C TRP A 4 -14.88 -8.09 24.47
N LYS A 5 -14.52 -8.56 25.68
CA LYS A 5 -15.04 -8.02 26.95
C LYS A 5 -14.05 -7.01 27.51
N THR A 6 -14.35 -5.74 27.35
CA THR A 6 -13.73 -4.66 28.13
C THR A 6 -14.62 -4.38 29.35
N THR A 7 -14.07 -4.51 30.55
CA THR A 7 -14.72 -4.09 31.80
C THR A 7 -14.81 -2.57 31.87
N SER A 8 -15.99 -2.03 32.16
CA SER A 8 -16.19 -0.62 32.58
C SER A 8 -17.31 -0.55 33.63
N PRO A 9 -17.20 0.33 34.64
CA PRO A 9 -18.17 0.49 35.73
C PRO A 9 -19.38 1.35 35.32
N PRO A 10 -20.47 1.37 36.11
CA PRO A 10 -21.76 1.87 35.65
C PRO A 10 -21.88 3.40 35.77
N ALA A 11 -22.48 4.04 34.77
CA ALA A 11 -22.99 5.39 34.89
C ALA A 11 -24.42 5.47 34.31
N SER A 12 -25.19 6.32 34.96
CA SER A 12 -26.65 6.42 35.04
C SER A 12 -27.38 6.77 33.74
N ILE A 13 -28.62 6.29 33.69
CA ILE A 13 -29.67 6.47 32.69
C ILE A 13 -30.09 7.94 32.57
N GLY A 14 -30.18 8.43 31.33
CA GLY A 14 -30.90 9.63 30.94
C GLY A 14 -31.52 9.42 29.55
N GLU A 15 -32.84 9.57 29.45
CA GLU A 15 -33.67 9.32 28.26
C GLU A 15 -33.40 10.27 27.06
N PRO A 16 -33.75 9.86 25.81
CA PRO A 16 -33.33 10.55 24.59
C PRO A 16 -34.30 11.65 24.14
N LYS A 17 -33.74 12.78 23.66
CA LYS A 17 -34.49 13.78 22.87
C LYS A 17 -34.48 13.43 21.37
N ARG A 18 -35.66 13.55 20.77
CA ARG A 18 -36.05 13.21 19.40
C ARG A 18 -35.20 13.87 18.31
N ARG A 19 -34.93 13.13 17.22
CA ARG A 19 -34.41 13.64 15.93
C ARG A 19 -35.57 14.10 15.03
N PRO A 20 -35.42 15.15 14.20
CA PRO A 20 -36.31 15.39 13.08
C PRO A 20 -35.83 14.70 11.80
N GLU A 21 -36.81 14.38 10.96
CA GLU A 21 -36.76 13.60 9.72
C GLU A 21 -36.00 14.23 8.55
N LYS A 22 -35.61 13.36 7.61
CA LYS A 22 -35.03 13.64 6.30
C LYS A 22 -36.06 14.25 5.34
N VAL A 23 -35.62 15.22 4.55
CA VAL A 23 -36.30 15.66 3.32
C VAL A 23 -35.37 15.41 2.13
N ARG A 24 -35.85 14.65 1.15
CA ARG A 24 -35.49 14.70 -0.29
C ARG A 24 -36.79 15.12 -1.00
N PRO A 25 -36.79 15.92 -2.08
CA PRO A 25 -36.29 15.55 -3.44
C PRO A 25 -35.60 16.77 -4.12
N ASP A 26 -35.14 16.82 -5.37
CA ASP A 26 -35.64 16.25 -6.63
C ASP A 26 -34.54 16.37 -7.71
N SER A 27 -34.46 15.40 -8.62
CA SER A 27 -33.55 15.42 -9.76
C SER A 27 -34.35 15.35 -11.05
N ARG A 28 -34.47 16.47 -11.76
CA ARG A 28 -35.00 16.57 -13.13
C ARG A 28 -34.35 17.69 -13.94
N ALA A 29 -34.03 17.32 -15.18
CA ALA A 29 -33.73 18.13 -16.38
C ALA A 29 -32.39 18.91 -16.34
N ILE A 30 -31.60 19.00 -17.41
CA ILE A 30 -31.97 19.25 -18.82
C ILE A 30 -30.98 18.53 -19.76
N LEU A 31 -31.53 17.69 -20.64
CA LEU A 31 -30.97 17.35 -21.95
C LEU A 31 -31.53 18.38 -22.94
N ALA A 32 -30.68 18.98 -23.77
CA ALA A 32 -31.11 19.72 -24.95
C ALA A 32 -30.29 19.25 -26.16
N SER A 33 -30.97 18.56 -27.06
CA SER A 33 -30.58 18.22 -28.43
C SER A 33 -31.14 19.25 -29.40
N SER A 34 -30.39 19.58 -30.46
CA SER A 34 -30.89 19.90 -31.82
C SER A 34 -29.67 20.19 -32.71
N SER A 35 -29.26 19.30 -33.62
CA SER A 35 -29.80 19.04 -34.97
C SER A 35 -29.61 20.21 -35.94
N HIS A 36 -28.67 20.08 -36.88
CA HIS A 36 -28.74 20.58 -38.26
C HIS A 36 -28.10 19.53 -39.18
N SER A 37 -28.76 19.24 -40.30
CA SER A 37 -28.36 18.37 -41.42
C SER A 37 -28.44 19.20 -42.73
N PRO A 38 -28.22 18.64 -43.93
CA PRO A 38 -27.02 17.99 -44.47
C PRO A 38 -26.56 18.65 -45.80
N GLY A 39 -25.34 18.36 -46.26
CA GLY A 39 -24.83 18.86 -47.55
C GLY A 39 -23.94 17.85 -48.27
N GLN A 40 -24.57 17.03 -49.11
CA GLN A 40 -24.14 16.43 -50.39
C GLN A 40 -22.63 16.21 -50.67
N GLY A 41 -22.24 14.94 -50.88
CA GLY A 41 -21.09 14.57 -51.75
C GLY A 41 -21.52 14.51 -53.23
N PRO A 42 -20.84 13.78 -54.17
CA PRO A 42 -19.58 13.00 -54.12
C PRO A 42 -18.73 13.31 -55.41
N PRO A 43 -17.98 12.39 -56.12
CA PRO A 43 -17.40 11.06 -55.85
C PRO A 43 -15.94 10.86 -56.37
N GLY A 44 -15.40 9.64 -56.17
CA GLY A 44 -14.42 9.01 -57.07
C GLY A 44 -13.14 8.51 -56.37
N ALA A 45 -13.05 7.22 -56.04
CA ALA A 45 -12.36 6.17 -56.82
C ALA A 45 -10.82 6.25 -56.65
N GLY A 46 -10.06 5.21 -56.32
CA GLY A 46 -10.21 3.77 -56.26
C GLY A 46 -8.79 3.19 -56.18
N GLY A 47 -8.64 1.88 -56.02
CA GLY A 47 -7.38 1.19 -56.34
C GLY A 47 -6.77 0.40 -55.19
N GLU A 48 -7.05 -0.89 -55.23
CA GLU A 48 -6.20 -1.98 -54.76
C GLU A 48 -4.74 -1.79 -55.21
N ASP A 49 -3.75 -2.20 -54.41
CA ASP A 49 -2.86 -3.25 -54.87
C ASP A 49 -1.96 -3.85 -53.79
N SER A 50 -1.54 -5.06 -54.13
CA SER A 50 -0.90 -6.06 -53.30
C SER A 50 0.63 -6.14 -53.54
N ALA A 51 1.29 -6.94 -52.69
CA ALA A 51 2.60 -7.56 -52.87
C ALA A 51 3.88 -6.74 -52.60
N GLY A 52 4.85 -7.38 -51.92
CA GLY A 52 6.21 -6.86 -51.84
C GLY A 52 7.10 -7.39 -50.74
N MET A 53 7.19 -8.70 -50.56
CA MET A 53 8.24 -9.33 -49.75
C MET A 53 9.60 -9.10 -50.43
N ARG A 54 10.57 -8.47 -49.75
CA ARG A 54 12.01 -8.67 -50.00
C ARG A 54 12.84 -8.28 -48.78
N ALA A 55 13.58 -9.27 -48.31
CA ALA A 55 14.64 -9.16 -47.32
C ALA A 55 15.79 -8.28 -47.84
N SER A 56 16.37 -7.46 -46.97
CA SER A 56 17.72 -6.93 -47.14
C SER A 56 18.45 -6.91 -45.80
N GLN A 57 19.39 -7.86 -45.74
CA GLN A 57 20.61 -7.98 -44.94
C GLN A 57 21.02 -6.75 -44.12
N GLY A 58 21.25 -6.97 -42.82
CA GLY A 58 21.82 -5.99 -41.91
C GLY A 58 23.34 -5.83 -42.07
N PRO A 59 23.90 -4.66 -41.72
CA PRO A 59 25.33 -4.47 -41.50
C PRO A 59 25.66 -4.39 -39.98
N PRO A 60 26.94 -4.36 -39.60
CA PRO A 60 27.49 -5.22 -38.54
C PRO A 60 27.38 -4.64 -37.12
N ARG A 61 27.52 -5.55 -36.15
CA ARG A 61 27.72 -5.26 -34.72
C ARG A 61 28.87 -4.27 -34.51
N ALA A 62 28.54 -3.02 -34.22
CA ALA A 62 29.44 -2.07 -33.58
C ALA A 62 29.13 -2.04 -32.08
N ALA A 63 30.15 -2.35 -31.27
CA ALA A 63 30.11 -2.16 -29.83
C ALA A 63 29.91 -0.67 -29.53
N ALA A 64 28.77 -0.34 -28.92
CA ALA A 64 28.50 0.98 -28.39
C ALA A 64 28.30 0.86 -26.88
N GLU A 65 29.39 1.06 -26.15
CA GLU A 65 29.32 1.61 -24.80
C GLU A 65 28.62 2.97 -24.91
N ARG A 66 27.38 3.05 -24.44
CA ARG A 66 26.74 4.32 -24.12
C ARG A 66 25.91 4.20 -22.86
N SER A 67 26.49 4.79 -21.81
CA SER A 67 25.83 5.73 -20.91
C SER A 67 24.53 5.23 -20.27
N LEU A 68 24.69 4.61 -19.10
CA LEU A 68 23.68 4.56 -18.05
C LEU A 68 23.22 5.99 -17.73
N VAL A 69 22.11 6.42 -18.34
CA VAL A 69 21.36 7.59 -17.88
C VAL A 69 20.81 7.24 -16.51
N GLY A 70 21.31 7.94 -15.49
CA GLY A 70 21.07 7.67 -14.09
C GLY A 70 19.59 7.81 -13.72
N VAL A 71 19.01 6.68 -13.32
CA VAL A 71 17.87 6.65 -12.39
C VAL A 71 18.41 6.07 -11.08
N ARG A 72 18.40 6.87 -10.01
CA ARG A 72 18.67 6.45 -8.63
C ARG A 72 17.67 7.18 -7.70
N PRO A 73 17.18 6.55 -6.62
CA PRO A 73 16.57 5.22 -6.59
C PRO A 73 15.26 5.21 -5.75
N GLY A 74 14.15 4.73 -6.30
CA GLY A 74 13.04 4.21 -5.50
C GLY A 74 13.44 2.85 -4.94
N GLY A 75 13.98 2.83 -3.72
CA GLY A 75 14.42 1.60 -3.07
C GLY A 75 13.29 0.96 -2.25
N VAL A 76 13.34 -0.35 -2.09
CA VAL A 76 12.55 -1.08 -1.08
C VAL A 76 13.43 -1.24 0.15
N VAL A 77 12.99 -0.78 1.32
CA VAL A 77 13.62 -1.21 2.58
C VAL A 77 13.27 -2.66 2.78
N VAL A 78 14.24 -3.55 3.02
CA VAL A 78 13.97 -4.87 3.60
C VAL A 78 14.92 -5.06 4.75
N SER A 79 14.41 -5.03 5.99
CA SER A 79 15.18 -5.54 7.13
C SER A 79 14.71 -6.94 7.45
N VAL A 80 15.61 -7.93 7.35
CA VAL A 80 15.36 -9.29 7.83
C VAL A 80 16.12 -9.50 9.13
N ASN A 81 15.39 -9.72 10.23
CA ASN A 81 15.99 -10.21 11.46
C ASN A 81 15.67 -11.69 11.63
N LEU A 82 16.69 -12.53 11.54
CA LEU A 82 16.62 -13.95 11.90
C LEU A 82 17.13 -14.07 13.33
N SER A 83 16.24 -14.05 14.31
CA SER A 83 16.59 -14.42 15.69
C SER A 83 16.81 -15.93 15.75
N GLY A 84 18.03 -16.34 15.43
CA GLY A 84 18.55 -17.68 15.61
C GLY A 84 20.04 -17.56 15.87
N ARG A 85 20.51 -18.12 16.98
CA ARG A 85 21.91 -18.09 17.42
C ARG A 85 22.87 -18.28 16.23
N GLY A 86 23.88 -17.40 16.19
CA GLY A 86 24.88 -17.19 15.15
C GLY A 86 25.14 -18.32 14.15
N ILE A 87 24.98 -18.02 12.87
CA ILE A 87 25.72 -18.69 11.81
C ILE A 87 26.88 -17.76 11.47
N GLY A 88 28.00 -17.97 12.16
CA GLY A 88 29.26 -17.32 11.80
C GLY A 88 29.63 -17.70 10.37
N CYS A 89 29.91 -16.69 9.55
CA CYS A 89 30.51 -16.86 8.24
C CYS A 89 31.93 -17.41 8.43
N ARG A 90 32.08 -18.74 8.33
CA ARG A 90 33.39 -19.36 8.05
C ARG A 90 33.34 -19.87 6.62
N ARG A 91 34.09 -19.21 5.75
CA ARG A 91 34.53 -19.78 4.47
C ARG A 91 35.31 -21.05 4.79
N ASN A 92 34.80 -22.21 4.42
CA ASN A 92 35.63 -23.39 4.21
C ASN A 92 35.08 -24.19 3.03
N ARG A 93 35.89 -24.24 1.96
CA ARG A 93 35.78 -25.22 0.89
C ARG A 93 36.28 -26.56 1.45
N ALA A 94 35.43 -27.59 1.49
CA ALA A 94 35.75 -28.97 1.08
C ALA A 94 34.69 -29.99 1.54
N ALA A 95 34.29 -30.82 0.56
CA ALA A 95 33.99 -32.25 0.62
C ALA A 95 32.77 -32.80 1.40
N HIS A 96 31.97 -33.57 0.66
CA HIS A 96 30.87 -34.45 1.04
C HIS A 96 31.16 -35.41 2.21
N ARG A 97 30.20 -35.56 3.13
CA ARG A 97 29.42 -36.80 3.39
C ARG A 97 28.48 -36.62 4.60
N GLY A 98 27.22 -36.99 4.39
CA GLY A 98 26.33 -37.59 5.41
C GLY A 98 26.15 -36.87 6.75
N GLU A 99 25.27 -35.87 6.80
CA GLU A 99 24.52 -35.54 8.01
C GLU A 99 23.02 -35.55 7.70
N ARG A 100 22.38 -36.71 7.92
CA ARG A 100 20.94 -36.72 8.20
C ARG A 100 20.77 -36.13 9.60
N GLY A 101 19.94 -35.10 9.72
CA GLY A 101 19.39 -34.69 11.01
C GLY A 101 19.91 -33.38 11.57
N ARG A 102 19.73 -32.27 10.85
CA ARG A 102 19.39 -31.00 11.51
C ARG A 102 17.92 -30.74 11.24
N ARG A 103 17.05 -31.24 12.13
CA ARG A 103 15.67 -30.75 12.22
C ARG A 103 15.76 -29.22 12.29
N MET A 104 15.24 -28.54 11.27
CA MET A 104 15.00 -27.10 11.33
C MET A 104 14.13 -26.86 12.57
N SER A 105 14.73 -26.23 13.57
CA SER A 105 14.14 -25.94 14.88
C SER A 105 12.95 -25.01 14.70
N SER A 106 11.74 -25.48 15.09
CA SER A 106 10.43 -24.82 15.10
C SER A 106 9.94 -24.23 13.76
N PRO A 107 8.62 -24.25 13.44
CA PRO A 107 8.11 -23.39 12.38
C PRO A 107 8.48 -21.95 12.73
N ARG A 108 9.31 -21.33 11.89
CA ARG A 108 9.70 -19.93 12.08
C ARG A 108 8.48 -19.09 11.76
N ARG A 109 7.85 -18.56 12.80
CA ARG A 109 6.86 -17.51 12.67
C ARG A 109 7.48 -16.33 11.92
N VAL A 110 6.75 -15.77 10.96
CA VAL A 110 7.19 -14.62 10.15
C VAL A 110 6.24 -13.45 10.39
N LEU A 111 6.79 -12.33 10.87
CA LEU A 111 6.09 -11.05 10.95
C LEU A 111 6.53 -10.17 9.77
N LEU A 112 5.61 -9.95 8.84
CA LEU A 112 5.71 -9.01 7.74
C LEU A 112 5.10 -7.66 8.14
N ILE A 113 5.88 -6.59 8.06
CA ILE A 113 5.42 -5.23 8.33
C ILE A 113 5.63 -4.40 7.07
N GLY A 114 4.53 -4.06 6.39
CA GLY A 114 4.52 -3.19 5.23
C GLY A 114 4.42 -1.73 5.63
N LEU A 115 5.32 -0.90 5.11
CA LEU A 115 5.28 0.56 5.19
C LEU A 115 4.88 1.07 3.81
N ASP A 116 3.60 1.39 3.60
CA ASP A 116 3.12 1.72 2.26
C ASP A 116 3.63 3.10 1.81
N ALA A 117 4.19 3.14 0.60
CA ALA A 117 4.84 4.30 -0.01
C ALA A 117 5.87 5.02 0.90
N ALA A 118 6.47 4.32 1.86
CA ALA A 118 7.45 4.92 2.76
C ALA A 118 8.78 5.11 2.04
N GLU A 119 9.25 6.35 1.98
CA GLU A 119 10.48 6.70 1.28
C GLU A 119 11.71 6.22 2.06
N PRO A 120 12.57 5.36 1.49
CA PRO A 120 13.72 4.85 2.20
C PRO A 120 14.68 5.91 2.70
N SER A 121 14.90 7.02 1.97
CA SER A 121 15.81 8.07 2.44
C SER A 121 15.32 8.70 3.75
N ARG A 122 14.00 8.93 3.90
CA ARG A 122 13.44 9.44 5.16
C ARG A 122 13.61 8.45 6.30
N ILE A 123 13.46 7.15 6.03
CA ILE A 123 13.72 6.10 7.03
C ILE A 123 15.19 6.11 7.45
N GLU A 124 16.11 6.09 6.49
CA GLU A 124 17.56 6.09 6.73
C GLU A 124 17.98 7.33 7.54
N GLU A 125 17.55 8.52 7.11
CA GLU A 125 17.89 9.79 7.73
C GLU A 125 17.25 9.94 9.12
N GLY A 126 15.96 9.61 9.26
CA GLY A 126 15.25 9.66 10.55
C GLY A 126 15.83 8.66 11.56
N SER A 127 16.23 7.47 11.11
CA SER A 127 16.96 6.52 11.95
C SER A 127 18.33 7.05 12.37
N ALA A 128 19.08 7.70 11.45
CA ALA A 128 20.38 8.29 11.77
C ALA A 128 20.29 9.47 12.76
N ARG A 129 19.20 10.25 12.71
CA ARG A 129 18.91 11.35 13.65
C ARG A 129 18.33 10.87 14.99
N GLY A 130 18.04 9.59 15.14
CA GLY A 130 17.44 9.02 16.36
C GLY A 130 15.94 9.29 16.50
N GLU A 131 15.27 9.74 15.44
CA GLU A 131 13.83 10.03 15.40
C GLU A 131 12.98 8.76 15.19
N LEU A 132 13.58 7.73 14.59
CA LEU A 132 12.97 6.42 14.32
C LEU A 132 13.74 5.30 15.06
N PRO A 133 13.73 5.28 16.40
CA PRO A 133 14.58 4.39 17.19
C PRO A 133 14.22 2.90 17.05
N GLU A 134 12.95 2.54 16.90
CA GLU A 134 12.53 1.13 16.81
C GLU A 134 12.93 0.54 15.45
N ILE A 135 12.77 1.30 14.36
CA ILE A 135 13.26 0.95 13.03
C ILE A 135 14.79 0.95 13.01
N ALA A 136 15.44 1.95 13.60
CA ALA A 136 16.91 2.00 13.69
C ALA A 136 17.46 0.75 14.39
N ALA A 137 16.82 0.31 15.48
CA ALA A 137 17.17 -0.92 16.16
C ALA A 137 17.04 -2.15 15.25
N LEU A 138 15.96 -2.25 14.46
CA LEU A 138 15.77 -3.33 13.47
C LEU A 138 16.84 -3.32 12.37
N LEU A 139 17.23 -2.14 11.89
CA LEU A 139 18.29 -1.98 10.90
C LEU A 139 19.64 -2.43 11.46
N GLY A 140 19.95 -2.07 12.71
CA GLY A 140 21.22 -2.41 13.35
C GLY A 140 21.38 -3.90 13.72
N ARG A 141 20.28 -4.61 13.97
CA ARG A 141 20.30 -6.05 14.33
C ARG A 141 20.01 -7.00 13.17
N GLY A 142 19.67 -6.48 12.00
CA GLY A 142 19.19 -7.23 10.84
C GLY A 142 20.14 -7.18 9.65
N THR A 143 19.67 -7.67 8.50
CA THR A 143 20.26 -7.36 7.19
C THR A 143 19.35 -6.39 6.48
N TYR A 144 19.92 -5.30 5.97
CA TYR A 144 19.21 -4.22 5.30
C TYR A 144 19.75 -3.98 3.89
N GLY A 145 18.88 -3.64 2.94
CA GLY A 145 19.27 -3.19 1.61
C GLY A 145 18.10 -2.61 0.81
N ARG A 146 18.44 -1.88 -0.26
CA ARG A 146 17.49 -1.34 -1.24
C ARG A 146 17.24 -2.36 -2.36
N LEU A 147 15.97 -2.74 -2.59
CA LEU A 147 15.59 -3.55 -3.77
C LEU A 147 14.96 -2.68 -4.86
N GLY A 148 14.98 -3.19 -6.10
CA GLY A 148 14.25 -2.59 -7.21
C GLY A 148 12.74 -2.73 -7.05
N THR A 149 11.99 -1.79 -7.65
CA THR A 149 10.53 -1.74 -7.57
C THR A 149 9.90 -1.64 -8.96
N THR A 150 8.70 -2.21 -9.12
CA THR A 150 7.86 -2.05 -10.31
C THR A 150 7.15 -0.69 -10.35
N ALA A 151 7.21 0.11 -9.28
CA ALA A 151 6.64 1.45 -9.24
C ALA A 151 7.23 2.39 -10.30
N GLY A 152 8.49 2.16 -10.69
CA GLY A 152 9.13 2.93 -11.77
C GLY A 152 8.53 2.68 -13.15
N LEU A 153 7.79 1.58 -13.32
CA LEU A 153 7.00 1.31 -14.52
C LEU A 153 5.56 1.77 -14.34
N LEU A 154 4.92 1.30 -13.28
CA LEU A 154 3.51 1.56 -12.98
C LEU A 154 3.34 1.66 -11.46
N SER A 155 2.95 2.83 -10.96
CA SER A 155 2.94 3.14 -9.51
C SER A 155 2.06 2.21 -8.68
N GLY A 156 0.93 1.73 -9.20
CA GLY A 156 0.04 0.79 -8.50
C GLY A 156 0.41 -0.69 -8.67
N SER A 157 1.47 -1.02 -9.41
CA SER A 157 1.88 -2.42 -9.58
C SER A 157 2.67 -3.10 -8.44
N PRO A 158 3.36 -2.39 -7.51
CA PRO A 158 4.23 -3.04 -6.51
C PRO A 158 3.52 -4.05 -5.61
N TRP A 159 2.35 -3.70 -5.06
CA TRP A 159 1.62 -4.59 -4.15
C TRP A 159 1.15 -5.88 -4.85
N PRO A 160 0.49 -5.82 -6.02
CA PRO A 160 0.19 -7.02 -6.80
C PRO A 160 1.41 -7.83 -7.20
N THR A 161 2.50 -7.18 -7.60
CA THR A 161 3.77 -7.88 -7.90
C THR A 161 4.26 -8.66 -6.67
N PHE A 162 4.25 -8.03 -5.49
CA PHE A 162 4.67 -8.66 -4.24
C PHE A 162 3.82 -9.88 -3.89
N TYR A 163 2.50 -9.74 -3.83
CA TYR A 163 1.67 -10.83 -3.31
C TYR A 163 1.37 -11.93 -4.34
N THR A 164 1.56 -11.67 -5.64
CA THR A 164 1.44 -12.71 -6.69
C THR A 164 2.77 -13.34 -7.07
N GLY A 165 3.90 -12.69 -6.77
CA GLY A 165 5.22 -13.12 -7.25
C GLY A 165 5.40 -13.01 -8.77
N SER A 166 4.54 -12.25 -9.46
CA SER A 166 4.53 -12.13 -10.93
C SER A 166 4.70 -10.67 -11.38
N SER A 167 5.11 -10.45 -12.63
CA SER A 167 5.35 -9.09 -13.16
C SER A 167 4.05 -8.34 -13.49
N PRO A 168 4.07 -7.00 -13.65
CA PRO A 168 2.90 -6.22 -14.03
C PRO A 168 2.21 -6.68 -15.31
N GLY A 169 2.98 -7.16 -16.29
CA GLY A 169 2.44 -7.72 -17.53
C GLY A 169 1.73 -9.07 -17.34
N ALA A 170 2.02 -9.80 -16.25
CA ALA A 170 1.39 -11.09 -15.95
C ALA A 170 0.12 -10.93 -15.11
N HIS A 171 0.17 -10.17 -14.01
CA HIS A 171 -1.01 -9.97 -13.15
C HIS A 171 -1.98 -8.90 -13.65
N GLY A 172 -1.54 -7.98 -14.52
CA GLY A 172 -2.40 -6.98 -15.17
C GLY A 172 -3.00 -5.90 -14.26
N LEU A 173 -2.82 -6.00 -12.94
CA LEU A 173 -3.27 -5.01 -11.96
C LEU A 173 -2.16 -3.98 -11.65
N TYR A 174 -2.39 -2.73 -12.02
CA TYR A 174 -1.38 -1.66 -11.89
C TYR A 174 -1.95 -0.28 -11.54
N HIS A 175 -3.28 -0.14 -11.46
CA HIS A 175 -3.95 1.05 -10.96
C HIS A 175 -5.31 0.67 -10.38
N HIS A 176 -5.82 1.42 -9.40
CA HIS A 176 -7.13 1.12 -8.78
C HIS A 176 -8.31 1.41 -9.73
N MET A 177 -8.10 2.21 -10.78
CA MET A 177 -9.02 2.42 -11.91
C MET A 177 -8.32 2.01 -13.22
N GLN A 178 -8.87 1.07 -13.97
CA GLN A 178 -8.27 0.61 -15.23
C GLN A 178 -9.23 0.74 -16.41
N TRP A 179 -8.67 1.00 -17.60
CA TRP A 179 -9.45 1.04 -18.84
C TRP A 179 -9.94 -0.35 -19.20
N ARG A 180 -11.27 -0.50 -19.29
CA ARG A 180 -11.94 -1.73 -19.67
C ARG A 180 -12.41 -1.61 -21.11
N SER A 181 -11.59 -2.11 -22.03
CA SER A 181 -11.76 -1.90 -23.47
C SER A 181 -13.12 -2.39 -23.98
N GLU A 182 -13.62 -3.52 -23.47
CA GLU A 182 -14.90 -4.13 -23.87
C GLU A 182 -16.10 -3.25 -23.50
N LYS A 183 -15.93 -2.34 -22.55
CA LYS A 183 -16.96 -1.42 -22.06
C LYS A 183 -16.66 0.04 -22.36
N ALA A 184 -15.54 0.33 -23.02
CA ALA A 184 -15.04 1.68 -23.31
C ALA A 184 -15.11 2.64 -22.11
N ARG A 185 -14.68 2.20 -20.92
CA ARG A 185 -14.71 3.03 -19.70
C ARG A 185 -13.59 2.69 -18.71
N LEU A 186 -13.29 3.63 -17.82
CA LEU A 186 -12.51 3.35 -16.61
C LEU A 186 -13.41 2.65 -15.57
N GLU A 187 -12.91 1.58 -14.97
CA GLU A 187 -13.61 0.79 -13.94
C GLU A 187 -12.61 0.33 -12.87
N ARG A 188 -13.04 0.21 -11.62
CA ARG A 188 -12.22 -0.47 -10.61
C ARG A 188 -12.13 -1.96 -10.96
N PRO A 189 -10.93 -2.56 -11.02
CA PRO A 189 -10.77 -3.99 -11.20
C PRO A 189 -11.59 -4.79 -10.18
N SER A 190 -12.13 -5.92 -10.62
CA SER A 190 -12.76 -6.92 -9.76
C SER A 190 -12.11 -8.28 -10.00
N ASP A 191 -12.24 -9.17 -9.04
CA ASP A 191 -11.80 -10.56 -9.12
C ASP A 191 -12.33 -11.30 -10.35
N ARG A 192 -13.54 -10.96 -10.82
CA ARG A 192 -14.14 -11.52 -12.04
C ARG A 192 -13.51 -11.02 -13.34
N TRP A 193 -12.90 -9.84 -13.32
CA TRP A 193 -12.28 -9.25 -14.52
C TRP A 193 -10.77 -9.45 -14.55
N LEU A 194 -10.09 -9.17 -13.43
CA LEU A 194 -8.64 -9.31 -13.27
C LEU A 194 -8.36 -10.14 -12.02
N PRO A 195 -8.46 -11.49 -12.11
CA PRO A 195 -8.23 -12.36 -10.98
C PRO A 195 -6.76 -12.32 -10.55
N VAL A 196 -6.53 -11.96 -9.29
CA VAL A 196 -5.21 -12.07 -8.65
C VAL A 196 -5.38 -12.82 -7.33
N LEU A 197 -4.48 -13.77 -7.07
CA LEU A 197 -4.49 -14.59 -5.86
C LEU A 197 -3.26 -14.26 -5.01
N PRO A 198 -3.44 -13.56 -3.87
CA PRO A 198 -2.36 -13.37 -2.91
C PRO A 198 -1.86 -14.71 -2.36
N PHE A 199 -0.53 -14.87 -2.26
CA PHE A 199 0.10 -16.14 -1.88
C PHE A 199 -0.42 -16.70 -0.54
N TRP A 200 -0.79 -15.85 0.42
CA TRP A 200 -1.29 -16.29 1.72
C TRP A 200 -2.67 -16.94 1.66
N ARG A 201 -3.49 -16.60 0.65
CA ARG A 201 -4.80 -17.23 0.42
C ARG A 201 -4.66 -18.59 -0.27
N ALA A 202 -3.49 -18.89 -0.84
CA ALA A 202 -3.20 -20.15 -1.52
C ALA A 202 -2.66 -21.25 -0.57
N PHE A 203 -2.49 -20.96 0.72
CA PHE A 203 -2.04 -21.97 1.68
C PHE A 203 -3.10 -23.08 1.85
N PRO A 204 -2.68 -24.36 1.87
CA PRO A 204 -3.60 -25.46 2.17
C PRO A 204 -4.01 -25.43 3.65
N GLU A 205 -5.10 -26.13 4.01
CA GLU A 205 -5.58 -26.24 5.40
C GLU A 205 -4.52 -26.76 6.39
N SER A 206 -3.64 -27.67 5.93
CA SER A 206 -2.52 -28.18 6.72
C SER A 206 -1.27 -27.29 6.67
N GLY A 207 -1.35 -26.15 5.98
CA GLY A 207 -0.25 -25.22 5.75
C GLY A 207 -0.14 -24.13 6.82
N PRO A 208 0.68 -23.10 6.56
CA PRO A 208 0.86 -21.98 7.47
C PRO A 208 -0.45 -21.21 7.68
N ARG A 209 -0.75 -20.85 8.93
CA ARG A 209 -1.89 -19.97 9.24
C ARG A 209 -1.50 -18.52 9.04
N ALA A 210 -2.18 -17.83 8.14
CA ALA A 210 -1.92 -16.42 7.86
C ALA A 210 -2.92 -15.49 8.56
N VAL A 211 -2.42 -14.43 9.18
CA VAL A 211 -3.19 -13.29 9.69
C VAL A 211 -2.75 -12.05 8.94
N VAL A 212 -3.64 -11.45 8.16
CA VAL A 212 -3.35 -10.32 7.29
C VAL A 212 -4.22 -9.11 7.66
N LEU A 213 -3.58 -7.96 7.85
CA LEU A 213 -4.22 -6.69 8.15
C LEU A 213 -3.82 -5.67 7.07
N ASP A 214 -4.80 -5.35 6.23
CA ASP A 214 -4.77 -4.25 5.26
C ASP A 214 -3.66 -4.32 4.21
N ALA A 215 -3.41 -5.49 3.64
CA ALA A 215 -2.61 -5.62 2.42
C ALA A 215 -3.21 -4.75 1.28
N PRO A 216 -2.51 -3.72 0.77
CA PRO A 216 -3.07 -2.81 -0.22
C PRO A 216 -3.39 -3.50 -1.55
N MET A 217 -4.33 -2.90 -2.28
CA MET A 217 -4.74 -3.39 -3.59
C MET A 217 -5.13 -4.87 -3.63
N THR A 218 -5.81 -5.34 -2.59
CA THR A 218 -6.42 -6.66 -2.53
C THR A 218 -7.94 -6.56 -2.70
N TYR A 219 -8.54 -7.60 -3.27
CA TYR A 219 -10.00 -7.73 -3.27
C TYR A 219 -10.49 -8.15 -1.88
N PRO A 220 -11.77 -7.89 -1.55
CA PRO A 220 -12.43 -8.47 -0.38
C PRO A 220 -12.07 -9.96 -0.22
N PRO A 221 -11.68 -10.41 0.99
CA PRO A 221 -11.17 -11.76 1.16
C PRO A 221 -12.27 -12.79 0.90
N ALA A 222 -11.96 -13.77 0.06
CA ALA A 222 -12.71 -15.02 -0.01
C ALA A 222 -12.25 -15.95 1.14
N PRO A 223 -13.05 -16.97 1.53
CA PRO A 223 -12.65 -17.89 2.58
C PRO A 223 -11.33 -18.62 2.29
N PHE A 224 -10.45 -18.67 3.29
CA PHE A 224 -9.17 -19.39 3.27
C PHE A 224 -8.78 -19.80 4.71
N PRO A 225 -7.77 -20.67 4.94
CA PRO A 225 -7.40 -21.13 6.29
C PRO A 225 -6.60 -20.07 7.08
N GLY A 226 -7.21 -18.90 7.31
CA GLY A 226 -6.58 -17.79 8.00
C GLY A 226 -7.55 -16.68 8.41
N PHE A 227 -6.98 -15.52 8.69
CA PHE A 227 -7.66 -14.30 9.08
C PHE A 227 -7.19 -13.17 8.18
N GLU A 228 -8.12 -12.40 7.62
CA GLU A 228 -7.81 -11.23 6.81
C GLU A 228 -8.81 -10.11 7.08
N ILE A 229 -8.31 -8.91 7.32
CA ILE A 229 -9.08 -7.67 7.23
C ILE A 229 -8.51 -6.88 6.06
N ALA A 230 -9.37 -6.49 5.12
CA ALA A 230 -9.01 -5.67 3.98
C ALA A 230 -9.84 -4.38 3.99
N GLY A 231 -9.18 -3.23 3.78
CA GLY A 231 -9.85 -1.94 3.63
C GLY A 231 -10.18 -1.20 4.92
N TRP A 232 -9.63 -1.58 6.09
CA TRP A 232 -9.97 -0.94 7.37
C TRP A 232 -9.22 0.37 7.60
N ALA A 233 -7.89 0.37 7.46
CA ALA A 233 -6.99 1.49 7.69
C ALA A 233 -6.02 1.73 6.51
N THR A 234 -6.46 1.39 5.29
CA THR A 234 -5.67 1.56 4.05
C THR A 234 -6.29 2.58 3.09
N HIS A 235 -5.42 3.20 2.29
CA HIS A 235 -5.73 4.17 1.23
C HIS A 235 -6.23 3.47 -0.05
N ASP A 236 -5.43 2.57 -0.63
CA ASP A 236 -5.69 1.98 -1.94
C ASP A 236 -6.58 0.74 -1.89
N ARG A 237 -7.90 0.98 -1.99
CA ARG A 237 -8.93 -0.07 -1.95
C ARG A 237 -9.43 -0.41 -3.37
N LEU A 238 -9.51 -1.71 -3.67
CA LEU A 238 -10.18 -2.22 -4.89
C LEU A 238 -11.67 -2.50 -4.68
N GLY A 239 -12.11 -2.64 -3.44
CA GLY A 239 -13.49 -2.91 -3.07
C GLY A 239 -13.86 -2.36 -1.70
N PRO A 240 -15.12 -2.57 -1.27
CA PRO A 240 -15.55 -2.17 0.07
C PRO A 240 -14.74 -2.91 1.16
N PRO A 241 -14.54 -2.30 2.33
CA PRO A 241 -13.87 -2.96 3.45
C PRO A 241 -14.60 -4.24 3.85
N ALA A 242 -13.85 -5.33 4.04
CA ALA A 242 -14.38 -6.66 4.34
C ALA A 242 -13.40 -7.47 5.19
N SER A 243 -13.86 -8.60 5.71
CA SER A 243 -13.01 -9.51 6.48
C SER A 243 -13.35 -10.98 6.25
N HIS A 244 -12.35 -11.82 6.49
CA HIS A 244 -12.48 -13.24 6.74
C HIS A 244 -11.82 -13.56 8.09
N PRO A 245 -12.49 -14.26 9.02
CA PRO A 245 -13.89 -14.66 8.96
C PRO A 245 -14.85 -13.46 8.91
N GLU A 246 -16.08 -13.73 8.49
CA GLU A 246 -17.14 -12.72 8.48
C GLU A 246 -17.36 -12.16 9.89
N GLY A 247 -17.65 -10.87 10.00
CA GLY A 247 -17.85 -10.17 11.28
C GLY A 247 -16.57 -9.67 11.95
N ALA A 248 -15.39 -10.18 11.59
CA ALA A 248 -14.12 -9.73 12.18
C ALA A 248 -13.84 -8.23 11.99
N LEU A 249 -14.23 -7.65 10.83
CA LEU A 249 -14.14 -6.21 10.61
C LEU A 249 -15.06 -5.40 11.54
N ALA A 250 -16.25 -5.91 11.86
CA ALA A 250 -17.16 -5.23 12.79
C ALA A 250 -16.59 -5.21 14.21
N ASP A 251 -15.94 -6.30 14.61
CA ASP A 251 -15.22 -6.41 15.88
C ASP A 251 -14.02 -5.46 15.93
N MET A 252 -13.21 -5.45 14.87
CA MET A 252 -12.09 -4.52 14.71
C MET A 252 -12.56 -3.06 14.86
N ARG A 253 -13.63 -2.70 14.15
CA ARG A 253 -14.23 -1.36 14.19
C ARG A 253 -14.75 -0.95 15.56
N ARG A 254 -15.29 -1.91 16.33
CA ARG A 254 -15.80 -1.66 17.68
C ARG A 254 -14.67 -1.44 18.68
N ALA A 255 -13.58 -2.18 18.55
CA ALA A 255 -12.45 -2.12 19.48
C ALA A 255 -11.49 -0.95 19.19
N PHE A 256 -11.22 -0.66 17.91
CA PHE A 256 -10.14 0.24 17.51
C PHE A 256 -10.60 1.45 16.68
N GLY A 257 -11.89 1.53 16.33
CA GLY A 257 -12.48 2.66 15.61
C GLY A 257 -12.75 2.38 14.12
N ARG A 258 -13.46 3.31 13.50
CA ARG A 258 -13.90 3.26 12.10
C ARG A 258 -13.18 4.31 11.28
N ASP A 259 -13.01 4.02 10.00
CA ASP A 259 -12.57 4.98 8.98
C ASP A 259 -11.31 5.75 9.37
N LEU A 260 -10.32 5.01 9.91
CA LEU A 260 -9.07 5.57 10.45
C LEU A 260 -8.28 6.35 9.40
N VAL A 261 -8.38 5.92 8.14
CA VAL A 261 -7.88 6.65 6.96
C VAL A 261 -9.09 7.06 6.14
N ALA A 262 -9.42 8.35 6.18
CA ALA A 262 -10.52 8.93 5.41
C ALA A 262 -10.23 8.91 3.91
N GLU A 263 -11.28 8.94 3.09
CA GLU A 263 -11.18 9.04 1.64
C GLU A 263 -10.41 10.30 1.20
N GLU A 264 -9.75 10.21 0.06
CA GLU A 264 -8.96 11.31 -0.47
C GLU A 264 -9.79 12.51 -0.89
N VAL A 265 -9.50 13.65 -0.24
CA VAL A 265 -9.86 14.96 -0.76
C VAL A 265 -8.80 15.37 -1.78
N HIS A 266 -9.20 15.39 -3.05
CA HIS A 266 -8.34 15.81 -4.15
C HIS A 266 -8.20 17.34 -4.21
N GLY A 267 -7.13 17.79 -4.86
CA GLY A 267 -6.82 19.21 -5.04
C GLY A 267 -6.12 19.85 -3.84
N LEU A 268 -5.96 21.18 -3.90
CA LEU A 268 -5.24 21.98 -2.92
C LEU A 268 -6.04 22.14 -1.62
N GLN A 269 -5.37 21.94 -0.49
CA GLN A 269 -5.93 21.90 0.86
C GLN A 269 -5.58 23.17 1.64
N LYS A 270 -6.40 23.51 2.66
CA LYS A 270 -6.01 24.54 3.61
C LYS A 270 -4.95 23.98 4.55
N LEU A 271 -4.04 24.84 5.02
CA LEU A 271 -2.97 24.43 5.93
C LEU A 271 -3.49 23.79 7.23
N GLY A 272 -4.56 24.34 7.81
CA GLY A 272 -5.20 23.76 9.00
C GLY A 272 -5.71 22.34 8.78
N ASP A 273 -6.24 22.06 7.57
CA ASP A 273 -6.73 20.72 7.21
C ASP A 273 -5.57 19.73 7.05
N LEU A 274 -4.43 20.17 6.48
CA LEU A 274 -3.22 19.36 6.37
C LEU A 274 -2.63 19.00 7.74
N ARG A 275 -2.56 19.98 8.67
CA ARG A 275 -2.10 19.73 10.05
C ARG A 275 -3.03 18.74 10.77
N ALA A 276 -4.34 18.94 10.64
CA ALA A 276 -5.34 18.03 11.22
C ALA A 276 -5.25 16.62 10.64
N LEU A 277 -4.98 16.51 9.33
CA LEU A 277 -4.75 15.24 8.64
C LEU A 277 -3.52 14.52 9.22
N GLY A 278 -2.37 15.19 9.34
CA GLY A 278 -1.16 14.59 9.90
C GLY A 278 -1.38 14.04 11.31
N ALA A 279 -2.01 14.83 12.20
CA ALA A 279 -2.35 14.38 13.54
C ALA A 279 -3.34 13.20 13.54
N SER A 280 -4.29 13.17 12.60
CA SER A 280 -5.22 12.05 12.45
C SER A 280 -4.53 10.78 11.97
N LEU A 281 -3.63 10.90 10.98
CA LEU A 281 -2.87 9.78 10.44
C LEU A 281 -1.90 9.21 11.48
N ALA A 282 -1.26 10.05 12.29
CA ALA A 282 -0.43 9.59 13.40
C ALA A 282 -1.26 8.77 14.42
N ARG A 283 -2.45 9.24 14.80
CA ARG A 283 -3.36 8.47 15.67
C ARG A 283 -3.83 7.17 15.02
N ALA A 284 -4.10 7.19 13.72
CA ALA A 284 -4.47 5.99 12.96
C ALA A 284 -3.34 4.95 12.96
N SER A 285 -2.08 5.37 12.77
CA SER A 285 -0.91 4.49 12.85
C SER A 285 -0.81 3.78 14.21
N GLU A 286 -1.01 4.52 15.31
CA GLU A 286 -1.02 3.91 16.66
C GLU A 286 -2.13 2.87 16.78
N LYS A 287 -3.33 3.17 16.28
CA LYS A 287 -4.48 2.23 16.30
C LYS A 287 -4.23 0.98 15.46
N VAL A 288 -3.56 1.10 14.32
CA VAL A 288 -3.12 -0.07 13.53
C VAL A 288 -2.13 -0.92 14.33
N GLY A 289 -1.17 -0.28 15.02
CA GLY A 289 -0.24 -0.97 15.92
C GLY A 289 -0.95 -1.71 17.07
N GLU A 290 -1.88 -1.05 17.76
CA GLU A 290 -2.69 -1.64 18.84
C GLU A 290 -3.54 -2.82 18.34
N ALA A 291 -4.19 -2.67 17.18
CA ALA A 291 -4.98 -3.71 16.55
C ALA A 291 -4.13 -4.93 16.16
N GLY A 292 -2.99 -4.68 15.50
CA GLY A 292 -2.05 -5.73 15.13
C GLY A 292 -1.49 -6.47 16.35
N GLU A 293 -1.15 -5.73 17.41
CA GLU A 293 -0.70 -6.30 18.68
C GLU A 293 -1.77 -7.21 19.32
N ALA A 294 -3.03 -6.78 19.31
CA ALA A 294 -4.12 -7.58 19.84
C ALA A 294 -4.40 -8.83 18.99
N LEU A 295 -4.25 -8.75 17.66
CA LEU A 295 -4.34 -9.90 16.77
C LEU A 295 -3.18 -10.88 16.99
N LEU A 296 -1.94 -10.39 17.12
CA LEU A 296 -0.75 -11.21 17.40
C LEU A 296 -0.91 -12.10 18.64
N ARG A 297 -1.64 -11.60 19.65
CA ARG A 297 -1.92 -12.33 20.90
C ARG A 297 -3.13 -13.26 20.82
N ARG A 298 -4.13 -12.92 20.01
CA ARG A 298 -5.42 -13.62 20.00
C ARG A 298 -5.47 -14.73 18.97
N GLU A 299 -4.97 -14.46 17.77
CA GLU A 299 -5.08 -15.39 16.65
C GLU A 299 -3.86 -16.32 16.61
N PRO A 300 -4.04 -17.62 16.29
CA PRO A 300 -2.92 -18.48 15.94
C PRO A 300 -2.36 -18.10 14.56
N TRP A 301 -1.04 -17.96 14.46
CA TRP A 301 -0.39 -17.54 13.23
C TRP A 301 1.00 -18.16 13.05
N ASP A 302 1.33 -18.46 11.79
CA ASP A 302 2.68 -18.74 11.29
C ASP A 302 3.19 -17.58 10.44
N LEU A 303 2.27 -16.90 9.74
CA LEU A 303 2.51 -15.67 9.00
C LEU A 303 1.61 -14.57 9.56
N PHE A 304 2.20 -13.48 10.03
CA PHE A 304 1.48 -12.27 10.39
C PHE A 304 1.90 -11.15 9.44
N PHE A 305 0.95 -10.52 8.77
CA PHE A 305 1.23 -9.44 7.83
C PHE A 305 0.35 -8.23 8.14
N VAL A 306 0.98 -7.10 8.45
CA VAL A 306 0.29 -5.83 8.70
C VAL A 306 0.89 -4.72 7.85
N THR A 307 0.05 -3.85 7.31
CA THR A 307 0.50 -2.71 6.50
C THR A 307 0.07 -1.37 7.11
N PHE A 308 0.99 -0.42 7.13
CA PHE A 308 0.75 0.98 7.50
C PHE A 308 0.49 1.81 6.25
N GLY A 309 -0.78 1.88 5.82
CA GLY A 309 -1.23 2.72 4.70
C GLY A 309 -1.27 4.23 5.00
N THR A 310 -1.07 4.60 6.26
CA THR A 310 -1.06 6.00 6.71
C THR A 310 0.11 6.79 6.16
N LEU A 311 1.26 6.16 5.92
CA LEU A 311 2.45 6.81 5.35
C LEU A 311 2.23 7.25 3.92
N HIS A 312 1.58 6.42 3.10
CA HIS A 312 1.18 6.77 1.74
C HIS A 312 0.32 8.03 1.75
N ARG A 313 -0.74 8.01 2.56
CA ARG A 313 -1.66 9.14 2.68
C ARG A 313 -1.01 10.42 3.18
N ALA A 314 -0.06 10.28 4.10
CA ALA A 314 0.71 11.41 4.61
C ALA A 314 1.66 11.94 3.52
N GLY A 315 2.30 11.05 2.77
CA GLY A 315 3.15 11.39 1.63
C GLY A 315 2.41 12.18 0.55
N ASP A 316 1.19 11.80 0.20
CA ASP A 316 0.41 12.50 -0.83
C ASP A 316 0.11 13.97 -0.50
N LYS A 317 0.04 14.32 0.79
CA LYS A 317 -0.50 15.61 1.26
C LYS A 317 0.48 16.46 2.06
N LEU A 318 1.48 15.85 2.67
CA LEU A 318 2.36 16.49 3.63
C LEU A 318 3.83 16.45 3.19
N TRP A 319 4.12 16.03 1.95
CA TRP A 319 5.49 15.94 1.48
C TRP A 319 6.21 17.29 1.46
N ASP A 320 5.52 18.28 0.91
CA ASP A 320 5.97 19.65 0.72
C ASP A 320 4.75 20.58 0.60
N GLU A 321 4.99 21.85 0.28
CA GLU A 321 3.95 22.87 0.13
C GLU A 321 3.07 22.72 -1.10
N THR A 322 3.33 21.77 -2.01
CA THR A 322 2.58 21.65 -3.28
C THR A 322 1.11 21.28 -3.08
N ALA A 323 0.75 20.72 -1.91
CA ALA A 323 -0.62 20.44 -1.54
C ALA A 323 -1.36 21.65 -0.93
N VAL A 324 -0.66 22.75 -0.64
CA VAL A 324 -1.21 23.93 0.02
C VAL A 324 -1.97 24.80 -0.96
N ARG A 325 -3.15 25.27 -0.56
CA ARG A 325 -3.90 26.29 -1.27
C ARG A 325 -3.33 27.67 -0.97
N GLY A 326 -2.75 28.30 -1.99
CA GLY A 326 -2.16 29.64 -1.89
C GLY A 326 -0.67 29.59 -1.59
N ALA A 327 -0.09 30.72 -1.17
CA ALA A 327 1.31 30.78 -0.78
C ALA A 327 1.51 30.16 0.61
N ALA A 328 2.58 29.40 0.79
CA ALA A 328 3.04 28.90 2.09
C ALA A 328 4.26 29.70 2.54
N SER A 329 4.24 30.18 3.79
CA SER A 329 5.42 30.77 4.42
C SER A 329 6.43 29.68 4.81
N PRO A 330 7.71 30.01 5.06
CA PRO A 330 8.68 29.04 5.55
C PRO A 330 8.23 28.29 6.81
N GLU A 331 7.53 28.97 7.74
CA GLU A 331 6.96 28.35 8.95
C GLU A 331 5.84 27.35 8.62
N ASP A 332 5.05 27.62 7.58
CA ASP A 332 4.02 26.70 7.12
C ASP A 332 4.64 25.42 6.53
N VAL A 333 5.72 25.57 5.76
CA VAL A 333 6.47 24.43 5.20
C VAL A 333 7.06 23.57 6.31
N GLU A 334 7.72 24.18 7.30
CA GLU A 334 8.27 23.46 8.46
C GLU A 334 7.16 22.74 9.23
N SER A 335 6.02 23.38 9.41
CA SER A 335 4.88 22.77 10.09
C SER A 335 4.28 21.58 9.34
N ILE A 336 4.26 21.61 8.00
CA ILE A 336 3.82 20.46 7.18
C ILE A 336 4.83 19.32 7.30
N ALA A 337 6.13 19.62 7.22
CA ALA A 337 7.18 18.63 7.38
C ALA A 337 7.09 17.94 8.75
N ALA A 338 6.92 18.73 9.83
CA ALA A 338 6.74 18.20 11.19
C ALA A 338 5.49 17.31 11.31
N ALA A 339 4.40 17.64 10.60
CA ALA A 339 3.21 16.80 10.57
C ALA A 339 3.48 15.44 9.91
N LEU A 340 4.26 15.40 8.83
CA LEU A 340 4.68 14.16 8.18
C LEU A 340 5.62 13.34 9.08
N ASP A 341 6.61 13.98 9.69
CA ASP A 341 7.55 13.33 10.60
C ASP A 341 6.83 12.74 11.82
N GLY A 342 5.78 13.41 12.31
CA GLY A 342 4.89 12.88 13.35
C GLY A 342 4.19 11.58 12.96
N VAL A 343 3.84 11.39 11.68
CA VAL A 343 3.27 10.11 11.18
C VAL A 343 4.34 9.02 11.14
N TYR A 344 5.55 9.33 10.65
CA TYR A 344 6.68 8.39 10.67
C TYR A 344 7.02 7.94 12.10
N ALA A 345 7.09 8.86 13.05
CA ALA A 345 7.35 8.56 14.46
C ALA A 345 6.24 7.70 15.09
N ALA A 346 4.97 7.89 14.72
CA ALA A 346 3.88 7.05 15.17
C ALA A 346 3.96 5.62 14.60
N VAL A 347 4.35 5.49 13.33
CA VAL A 347 4.58 4.18 12.73
C VAL A 347 5.78 3.47 13.36
N ASP A 348 6.87 4.19 13.66
CA ASP A 348 8.04 3.63 14.36
C ASP A 348 7.66 3.01 15.71
N ARG A 349 6.89 3.74 16.54
CA ARG A 349 6.38 3.19 17.81
C ARG A 349 5.49 1.97 17.62
N ALA A 350 4.64 1.99 16.59
CA ALA A 350 3.78 0.86 16.25
C ALA A 350 4.60 -0.36 15.77
N VAL A 351 5.66 -0.16 14.99
CA VAL A 351 6.62 -1.21 14.60
C VAL A 351 7.25 -1.83 15.84
N GLY A 352 7.78 -1.03 16.75
CA GLY A 352 8.37 -1.50 18.01
C GLY A 352 7.40 -2.35 18.84
N ARG A 353 6.15 -1.88 18.96
CA ARG A 353 5.05 -2.59 19.62
C ARG A 353 4.81 -3.98 19.00
N LEU A 354 4.69 -4.06 17.69
CA LEU A 354 4.43 -5.31 16.97
C LEU A 354 5.60 -6.30 17.11
N VAL A 355 6.83 -5.81 16.97
CA VAL A 355 8.05 -6.62 17.09
C VAL A 355 8.16 -7.22 18.49
N ARG A 356 7.94 -6.41 19.54
CA ARG A 356 7.94 -6.89 20.93
C ARG A 356 6.83 -7.92 21.18
N ALA A 357 5.63 -7.69 20.65
CA ALA A 357 4.51 -8.60 20.82
C ALA A 357 4.68 -9.94 20.07
N ALA A 358 5.40 -9.95 18.96
CA ALA A 358 5.67 -11.17 18.21
C ALA A 358 6.71 -12.09 18.88
N GLY A 359 7.58 -11.53 19.74
CA GLY A 359 8.55 -12.26 20.56
C GLY A 359 9.78 -12.77 19.82
N ASP A 360 10.79 -13.18 20.59
CA ASP A 360 12.17 -13.43 20.13
C ASP A 360 12.34 -14.63 19.18
N GLY A 361 11.32 -15.48 19.00
CA GLY A 361 11.36 -16.62 18.07
C GLY A 361 10.87 -16.29 16.65
N THR A 362 10.57 -15.03 16.37
CA THR A 362 9.91 -14.59 15.14
C THR A 362 10.90 -13.94 14.18
N ALA A 363 10.90 -14.38 12.92
CA ALA A 363 11.57 -13.68 11.84
C ALA A 363 10.77 -12.42 11.48
N VAL A 364 11.39 -11.25 11.56
CA VAL A 364 10.75 -9.98 11.22
C VAL A 364 11.25 -9.51 9.85
N VAL A 365 10.31 -9.15 8.98
CA VAL A 365 10.57 -8.47 7.71
C VAL A 365 9.84 -7.13 7.71
N LEU A 366 10.60 -6.05 7.85
CA LEU A 366 10.08 -4.69 7.66
C LEU A 366 10.35 -4.26 6.23
N PHE A 367 9.32 -3.84 5.49
CA PHE A 367 9.49 -3.47 4.10
C PHE A 367 8.59 -2.36 3.57
N SER A 368 9.07 -1.66 2.55
CA SER A 368 8.31 -0.68 1.76
C SER A 368 8.46 -1.01 0.29
N LEU A 369 7.38 -1.28 -0.45
CA LEU A 369 7.49 -1.75 -1.85
C LEU A 369 7.78 -0.63 -2.85
N HIS A 370 7.61 0.62 -2.44
CA HIS A 370 7.90 1.81 -3.23
C HIS A 370 8.04 3.02 -2.30
N GLY A 371 8.75 4.04 -2.77
CA GLY A 371 8.92 5.29 -2.04
C GLY A 371 7.93 6.36 -2.47
N MET A 372 8.11 7.56 -1.93
CA MET A 372 7.34 8.75 -2.25
C MET A 372 8.29 9.94 -2.38
N GLY A 373 7.88 10.96 -3.11
CA GLY A 373 8.70 12.15 -3.34
C GLY A 373 7.85 13.39 -3.62
N PRO A 374 8.52 14.53 -3.89
CA PRO A 374 7.84 15.78 -4.22
C PRO A 374 6.90 15.59 -5.39
N ASN A 375 5.68 16.13 -5.28
CA ASN A 375 4.74 16.06 -6.39
C ASN A 375 5.17 17.05 -7.49
N ARG A 376 5.75 16.50 -8.56
CA ARG A 376 6.18 17.28 -9.73
C ARG A 376 5.09 17.44 -10.78
N ASN A 377 3.87 17.00 -10.50
CA ASN A 377 2.76 17.16 -11.43
C ASN A 377 2.51 18.66 -11.68
N ARG A 378 2.29 19.00 -12.95
CA ARG A 378 1.96 20.34 -13.44
C ARG A 378 0.55 20.42 -14.04
N SER A 379 -0.28 19.38 -13.86
CA SER A 379 -1.69 19.38 -14.27
C SER A 379 -2.49 20.63 -13.83
N PRO A 380 -2.23 21.26 -12.66
CA PRO A 380 -2.90 22.51 -12.31
C PRO A 380 -2.64 23.66 -13.29
N LEU A 381 -1.53 23.64 -14.03
CA LEU A 381 -1.19 24.61 -15.06
C LEU A 381 -1.85 24.28 -16.41
N LEU A 382 -2.41 23.09 -16.58
CA LEU A 382 -2.99 22.66 -17.85
C LEU A 382 -4.06 23.63 -18.39
N PRO A 383 -4.99 24.18 -17.57
CA PRO A 383 -5.94 25.18 -18.07
C PRO A 383 -5.27 26.45 -18.60
N GLU A 384 -4.12 26.85 -18.06
CA GLU A 384 -3.35 28.00 -18.57
C GLU A 384 -2.55 27.64 -19.82
N MET A 385 -2.04 26.41 -19.92
CA MET A 385 -1.35 25.91 -21.12
C MET A 385 -2.29 25.70 -22.33
N LEU A 386 -3.57 25.48 -22.08
CA LEU A 386 -4.60 25.27 -23.11
C LEU A 386 -5.31 26.57 -23.54
N ARG A 387 -5.04 27.68 -22.85
CA ARG A 387 -5.48 29.03 -23.25
C ARG A 387 -4.44 29.65 -24.16
#